data_AF-A0A971SQ68-F1
#
_entry.id   AF-A0A971SQ68-F1
#
_cell.length_a   1.000
_cell.length_b   1.000
_cell.length_c   1.000
_cell.angle_alpha   90.00
_cell.angle_beta   90.00
_cell.angle_gamma   90.00
#
_symmetry.space_group_name_H-M   'P 1'
#
loop_
_entity.id
_entity.type
_entity.pdbx_description
1 polymer ?
#
loop_
_entity_poly.entity_id
_entity_poly.type
_entity_poly.pdbx_seq_one_letter_code
_entity_poly.pdbx_strand_id
1 'polypeptide(L)'
;MSIYIKNFTITAVLVVLSFFILGASFVVLGRGFALNETKQGIALSAQEVSRSAGAFMDSGELSSWNLRLIISTVARSTGNQIFITDSNGIIVSTSETELLSDNIGKRLTDSVMAELQEFGRINEMTTLGNFYRGRQFYVVALPIT
;
A
#
# COMPACT_ATOMS: atom_id res chain seq x y z
N MET A 1 -49.73 21.76 -27.62
CA MET A 1 -48.69 20.70 -27.57
C MET A 1 -49.02 19.78 -26.41
N SER A 2 -49.30 18.51 -26.69
CA SER A 2 -50.10 17.59 -25.85
C SER A 2 -49.50 17.26 -24.48
N ILE A 3 -50.34 17.20 -23.43
CA ILE A 3 -50.03 16.75 -22.05
C ILE A 3 -49.34 15.38 -22.04
N TYR A 4 -49.64 14.54 -23.03
CA TYR A 4 -49.01 13.23 -23.23
C TYR A 4 -47.49 13.32 -23.45
N ILE A 5 -47.02 14.30 -24.23
CA ILE A 5 -45.59 14.53 -24.45
C ILE A 5 -44.93 14.98 -23.14
N LYS A 6 -45.60 15.84 -22.35
CA LYS A 6 -45.05 16.31 -21.07
C LYS A 6 -44.86 15.16 -20.08
N ASN A 7 -45.84 14.27 -19.94
CA ASN A 7 -45.73 13.11 -19.05
C ASN A 7 -44.68 12.10 -19.52
N PHE A 8 -44.58 11.87 -20.84
CA PHE A 8 -43.53 11.03 -21.43
C PHE A 8 -42.13 11.61 -21.20
N THR A 9 -41.97 12.93 -21.34
CA THR A 9 -40.69 13.60 -21.04
C THR A 9 -40.34 13.48 -19.56
N ILE A 10 -41.30 13.63 -18.64
CA ILE A 10 -41.06 13.49 -17.20
C ILE A 10 -40.59 12.08 -16.85
N THR A 11 -41.24 11.04 -17.38
CA THR A 11 -40.83 9.65 -17.11
C THR A 11 -39.47 9.34 -17.73
N ALA A 12 -39.21 9.80 -18.95
CA ALA A 12 -37.90 9.64 -19.60
C ALA A 12 -36.77 10.32 -18.80
N VAL A 13 -37.00 11.55 -18.33
CA VAL A 13 -36.03 12.28 -17.49
C VAL A 13 -35.77 11.53 -16.17
N LEU A 14 -36.82 11.02 -15.53
CA LEU A 14 -36.69 10.29 -14.28
C LEU A 14 -35.89 8.99 -14.45
N VAL A 15 -36.13 8.25 -15.53
CA VAL A 15 -35.38 7.03 -15.86
C VAL A 15 -33.91 7.35 -16.14
N VAL A 16 -33.62 8.37 -16.96
CA VAL A 16 -32.24 8.81 -17.24
C VAL A 16 -31.51 9.24 -15.97
N LEU A 17 -32.18 10.00 -15.11
CA LEU A 17 -31.62 10.43 -13.82
C LEU A 17 -31.32 9.24 -12.91
N SER A 18 -32.18 8.23 -12.90
CA SER A 18 -31.99 7.01 -12.12
C SER A 18 -30.77 6.21 -12.61
N PHE A 19 -30.63 6.04 -13.92
CA PHE A 19 -29.43 5.41 -14.52
C PHE A 19 -28.17 6.22 -14.25
N PHE A 20 -28.26 7.55 -14.25
CA PHE A 20 -27.13 8.42 -13.95
C PHE A 20 -26.67 8.27 -12.49
N ILE A 21 -27.60 8.26 -11.53
CA ILE A 21 -27.29 8.05 -10.11
C ILE A 21 -26.70 6.66 -9.87
N LEU A 22 -27.28 5.62 -10.49
CA LEU A 22 -26.73 4.26 -10.41
C LEU A 22 -25.33 4.18 -11.02
N GLY A 23 -25.13 4.76 -12.21
CA GLY A 23 -23.82 4.80 -12.87
C GLY A 23 -22.76 5.52 -12.03
N ALA A 24 -23.10 6.70 -11.49
CA ALA A 24 -22.21 7.44 -10.60
C ALA A 24 -21.89 6.64 -9.32
N SER A 25 -22.88 5.93 -8.76
CA SER A 25 -22.68 5.08 -7.57
C SER A 25 -21.75 3.91 -7.87
N PHE A 26 -21.91 3.24 -9.01
CA PHE A 26 -20.99 2.16 -9.44
C PHE A 26 -19.57 2.68 -9.66
N VAL A 27 -19.40 3.89 -10.19
CA VAL A 27 -18.06 4.48 -10.36
C VAL A 27 -17.45 4.84 -9.01
N VAL A 28 -18.21 5.44 -8.09
CA VAL A 28 -17.73 5.79 -6.76
C VAL A 28 -17.40 4.54 -5.94
N LEU A 29 -18.28 3.54 -5.95
CA LEU A 29 -18.01 2.25 -5.30
C LEU A 29 -16.82 1.56 -5.96
N GLY A 30 -16.75 1.48 -7.29
CA GLY A 30 -15.62 0.87 -8.00
C GLY A 30 -14.28 1.54 -7.68
N ARG A 31 -14.25 2.87 -7.56
CA ARG A 31 -13.06 3.62 -7.11
C ARG A 31 -12.74 3.37 -5.63
N GLY A 32 -13.76 3.31 -4.77
CA GLY A 32 -13.62 3.04 -3.34
C GLY A 32 -13.12 1.63 -3.03
N PHE A 33 -13.65 0.61 -3.72
CA PHE A 33 -13.22 -0.77 -3.58
C PHE A 33 -11.78 -0.96 -4.04
N ALA A 34 -11.40 -0.41 -5.20
CA ALA A 34 -10.02 -0.48 -5.70
C ALA A 34 -8.99 0.20 -4.76
N LEU A 35 -9.41 1.25 -4.04
CA LEU A 35 -8.53 1.96 -3.09
C LEU A 35 -8.50 1.30 -1.69
N ASN A 36 -9.52 0.53 -1.31
CA ASN A 36 -9.59 -0.11 0.00
C ASN A 36 -8.93 -1.50 0.01
N GLU A 37 -9.01 -2.25 -1.10
CA GLU A 37 -8.30 -3.53 -1.26
C GLU A 37 -6.77 -3.34 -1.21
N THR A 38 -6.25 -2.26 -1.80
CA THR A 38 -4.81 -1.98 -1.78
C THR A 38 -4.30 -1.68 -0.37
N LYS A 39 -5.06 -0.94 0.45
CA LYS A 39 -4.67 -0.63 1.83
C LYS A 39 -4.68 -1.86 2.75
N GLN A 40 -5.73 -2.68 2.65
CA GLN A 40 -5.82 -3.92 3.45
C GLN A 40 -4.80 -4.95 2.99
N GLY A 41 -4.56 -5.07 1.68
CA GLY A 41 -3.54 -5.96 1.12
C GLY A 41 -2.13 -5.60 1.61
N ILE A 42 -1.77 -4.30 1.62
CA ILE A 42 -0.44 -3.86 2.10
C ILE A 42 -0.27 -4.16 3.60
N ALA A 43 -1.28 -3.91 4.43
CA ALA A 43 -1.19 -4.18 5.87
C ALA A 43 -1.05 -5.67 6.19
N LEU A 44 -1.82 -6.53 5.52
CA LEU A 44 -1.72 -7.99 5.66
C LEU A 44 -0.35 -8.50 5.19
N SER A 45 0.12 -8.01 4.04
CA SER A 45 1.44 -8.36 3.50
C SER A 45 2.57 -7.95 4.46
N ALA A 46 2.48 -6.76 5.04
CA ALA A 46 3.46 -6.28 6.02
C ALA A 46 3.47 -7.14 7.30
N GLN A 47 2.30 -7.59 7.76
CA GLN A 47 2.20 -8.47 8.93
C GLN A 47 2.78 -9.86 8.67
N GLU A 48 2.52 -10.43 7.49
CA GLU A 48 3.09 -11.73 7.08
C GLU A 48 4.60 -11.64 6.97
N VAL A 49 5.13 -10.58 6.35
CA VAL A 49 6.58 -10.35 6.23
C VAL A 49 7.23 -10.12 7.59
N SER A 50 6.63 -9.33 8.49
CA SER A 50 7.17 -9.12 9.84
C SER A 50 7.24 -10.45 10.62
N ARG A 51 6.18 -11.28 10.56
CA ARG A 51 6.17 -12.59 11.22
C ARG A 51 7.22 -13.54 10.63
N SER A 52 7.34 -13.61 9.31
CA SER A 52 8.36 -14.41 8.66
C SER A 52 9.77 -13.91 9.06
N ALA A 53 10.00 -12.61 9.00
CA ALA A 53 11.29 -12.00 9.38
C ALA A 53 11.67 -12.30 10.84
N GLY A 54 10.72 -12.23 11.78
CA GLY A 54 10.95 -12.61 13.18
C GLY A 54 11.35 -14.07 13.34
N ALA A 55 10.69 -14.98 12.61
CA ALA A 55 11.06 -16.40 12.61
C ALA A 55 12.47 -16.67 12.02
N PHE A 56 12.92 -15.85 11.05
CA PHE A 56 14.28 -15.94 10.50
C PHE A 56 15.35 -15.28 11.37
N MET A 57 14.99 -14.32 12.23
CA MET A 57 15.92 -13.76 13.23
C MET A 57 16.26 -14.79 14.30
N ASP A 58 15.30 -15.61 14.71
CA ASP A 58 15.47 -16.61 15.78
C ASP A 58 16.26 -17.85 15.31
N SER A 59 16.28 -18.14 14.00
CA SER A 59 16.99 -19.30 13.42
C SER A 59 18.47 -19.07 13.13
N GLY A 60 19.02 -17.88 13.39
CA GLY A 60 20.47 -17.60 13.30
C GLY A 60 21.06 -17.57 11.88
N GLU A 61 20.30 -17.89 10.83
CA GLU A 61 20.71 -17.74 9.43
C GLU A 61 20.31 -16.37 8.88
N LEU A 62 20.97 -15.35 9.40
CA LEU A 62 20.95 -13.96 8.92
C LEU A 62 21.64 -13.78 7.55
N SER A 63 21.61 -14.78 6.66
CA SER A 63 22.02 -14.60 5.28
C SER A 63 20.81 -14.13 4.48
N SER A 64 20.71 -12.80 4.39
CA SER A 64 19.91 -11.94 3.51
C SER A 64 19.24 -12.52 2.26
N TRP A 65 19.66 -13.66 1.73
CA TRP A 65 19.11 -14.32 0.54
C TRP A 65 17.73 -14.96 0.76
N ASN A 66 17.54 -15.77 1.81
CA ASN A 66 16.27 -16.48 2.02
C ASN A 66 15.13 -15.49 2.36
N LEU A 67 15.44 -14.50 3.19
CA LEU A 67 14.52 -13.42 3.51
C LEU A 67 14.20 -12.56 2.28
N ARG A 68 15.20 -12.25 1.45
CA ARG A 68 15.01 -11.55 0.17
C ARG A 68 14.15 -12.37 -0.80
N LEU A 69 14.30 -13.69 -0.86
CA LEU A 69 13.45 -14.57 -1.69
C LEU A 69 11.97 -14.49 -1.26
N ILE A 70 11.70 -14.61 0.04
CA ILE A 70 10.33 -14.54 0.57
C ILE A 70 9.73 -13.16 0.31
N ILE A 71 10.47 -12.11 0.64
CA ILE A 71 10.02 -10.72 0.44
C ILE A 71 9.81 -10.41 -1.04
N SER A 72 10.67 -10.90 -1.94
CA SER A 72 10.50 -10.74 -3.38
C SER A 72 9.28 -11.48 -3.91
N THR A 73 8.95 -12.65 -3.34
CA THR A 73 7.78 -13.44 -3.72
C THR A 73 6.50 -12.76 -3.27
N VAL A 74 6.46 -12.29 -2.01
CA VAL A 74 5.32 -11.54 -1.47
C VAL A 74 5.13 -10.22 -2.23
N ALA A 75 6.20 -9.47 -2.49
CA ALA A 75 6.17 -8.25 -3.29
C ALA A 75 5.60 -8.50 -4.70
N ARG A 76 6.05 -9.57 -5.37
CA ARG A 76 5.57 -9.94 -6.71
C ARG A 76 4.12 -10.42 -6.72
N SER A 77 3.70 -11.17 -5.70
CA SER A 77 2.33 -11.67 -5.56
C SER A 77 1.33 -10.55 -5.25
N THR A 78 1.76 -9.58 -4.44
CA THR A 78 0.91 -8.49 -3.93
C THR A 78 0.99 -7.22 -4.78
N GLY A 79 1.98 -7.12 -5.68
CA GLY A 79 2.26 -5.91 -6.45
C GLY A 79 2.86 -4.77 -5.64
N ASN A 80 3.29 -5.04 -4.40
CA ASN A 80 3.81 -4.03 -3.47
C ASN A 80 5.35 -4.04 -3.44
N GLN A 81 5.93 -2.90 -3.05
CA GLN A 81 7.37 -2.80 -2.78
C GLN A 81 7.64 -2.97 -1.28
N ILE A 82 8.59 -3.84 -0.94
CA ILE A 82 8.89 -4.18 0.45
C ILE A 82 10.39 -4.01 0.69
N PHE A 83 10.75 -3.36 1.79
CA PHE A 83 12.13 -3.20 2.22
C PHE A 83 12.23 -3.33 3.74
N ILE A 84 13.39 -3.77 4.21
CA ILE A 84 13.72 -3.91 5.63
C ILE A 84 14.77 -2.86 5.97
N THR A 85 14.60 -2.21 7.11
CA THR A 85 15.57 -1.31 7.70
C THR A 85 16.17 -1.87 8.98
N ASP A 86 17.43 -1.53 9.25
CA ASP A 86 18.04 -1.66 10.58
C ASP A 86 17.35 -0.70 11.59
N SER A 87 17.61 -0.91 12.87
CA SER A 87 17.29 -0.05 14.01
C SER A 87 17.61 1.43 13.79
N ASN A 88 18.64 1.73 12.99
CA ASN A 88 19.05 3.08 12.60
C ASN A 88 18.26 3.66 11.40
N GLY A 89 17.28 2.92 10.86
CA GLY A 89 16.50 3.31 9.68
C GLY A 89 17.23 3.15 8.35
N ILE A 90 18.36 2.45 8.32
CA ILE A 90 19.13 2.17 7.11
C ILE A 90 18.56 0.95 6.41
N ILE A 91 18.25 1.06 5.11
CA ILE A 91 17.72 -0.06 4.34
C ILE A 91 18.78 -1.14 4.12
N VAL A 92 18.55 -2.32 4.70
CA VAL A 92 19.43 -3.49 4.64
C VAL A 92 19.00 -4.52 3.59
N SER A 93 17.71 -4.54 3.23
CA SER A 93 17.17 -5.49 2.24
C SER A 93 15.97 -4.91 1.51
N THR A 94 15.82 -5.25 0.23
CA THR A 94 14.75 -4.78 -0.65
C THR A 94 14.22 -5.93 -1.50
N SER A 95 12.92 -5.89 -1.83
CA SER A 95 12.26 -6.81 -2.76
C SER A 95 12.67 -6.61 -4.23
N GLU A 96 13.33 -5.49 -4.53
CA GLU A 96 13.79 -5.20 -5.90
C GLU A 96 14.83 -6.23 -6.35
N THR A 97 14.64 -6.71 -7.58
CA THR A 97 15.51 -7.73 -8.20
C THR A 97 16.87 -7.14 -8.64
N GLU A 98 17.00 -5.81 -8.65
CA GLU A 98 18.26 -5.13 -8.87
C GLU A 98 19.18 -5.36 -7.65
N LEU A 99 20.31 -6.04 -7.89
CA LEU A 99 21.34 -6.29 -6.88
C LEU A 99 21.88 -4.99 -6.24
N LEU A 100 21.73 -3.86 -6.93
CA LEU A 100 22.13 -2.52 -6.53
C LEU A 100 20.94 -1.56 -6.69
N SER A 101 19.85 -1.86 -6.00
CA SER A 101 18.80 -0.87 -5.80
C SER A 101 19.42 0.39 -5.18
N ASP A 102 19.26 1.54 -5.85
CA ASP A 102 19.70 2.87 -5.38
C ASP A 102 19.17 3.23 -3.97
N ASN A 103 18.29 2.40 -3.41
CA ASN A 103 17.66 2.58 -2.12
C ASN A 103 18.35 1.80 -0.99
N ILE A 104 19.21 0.82 -1.31
CA ILE A 104 20.01 0.09 -0.32
C ILE A 104 21.04 1.05 0.29
N GLY A 105 21.10 1.12 1.62
CA GLY A 105 21.98 2.04 2.34
C GLY A 105 21.43 3.48 2.50
N LYS A 106 20.28 3.82 1.89
CA LYS A 106 19.60 5.08 2.23
C LYS A 106 18.97 4.97 3.61
N ARG A 107 19.00 6.08 4.35
CA ARG A 107 18.42 6.21 5.68
C ARG A 107 17.02 6.83 5.58
N LEU A 108 16.05 6.22 6.23
CA LEU A 108 14.73 6.81 6.46
C LEU A 108 14.87 8.11 7.27
N THR A 109 13.98 9.07 7.05
CA THR A 109 14.01 10.33 7.82
C THR A 109 13.79 10.04 9.30
N ASP A 110 14.51 10.75 10.17
CA ASP A 110 14.45 10.55 11.63
C ASP A 110 13.03 10.71 12.19
N SER A 111 12.19 11.53 11.56
CA SER A 111 10.77 11.67 11.91
C SER A 111 9.97 10.37 11.71
N VAL A 112 10.24 9.64 10.63
CA VAL A 112 9.58 8.35 10.33
C VAL A 112 10.03 7.29 11.34
N MET A 113 11.32 7.27 11.69
CA MET A 113 11.83 6.34 12.68
C MET A 113 11.31 6.65 14.09
N ALA A 114 11.20 7.93 14.45
CA ALA A 114 10.61 8.34 15.72
C ALA A 114 9.14 7.94 15.82
N GLU A 115 8.36 8.14 14.76
CA GLU A 115 6.95 7.72 14.70
C GLU A 115 6.81 6.19 14.80
N LEU A 116 7.66 5.43 14.10
CA LEU A 116 7.67 3.97 14.21
C LEU A 116 7.99 3.50 15.64
N GLN A 117 8.94 4.14 16.31
CA GLN A 117 9.32 3.82 17.69
C GLN A 117 8.25 4.22 18.70
N GLU A 118 7.56 5.34 18.49
CA GLU A 118 6.54 5.87 19.40
C GLU A 118 5.20 5.11 19.25
N PHE A 119 4.75 4.87 18.02
CA PHE A 119 3.43 4.29 17.75
C PHE A 119 3.46 2.79 17.44
N GLY A 120 4.65 2.22 17.23
CA GLY A 120 4.83 0.80 16.92
C GLY A 120 4.27 0.37 15.56
N ARG A 121 3.83 1.32 14.73
CA ARG A 121 3.35 1.10 13.36
C ARG A 121 3.24 2.43 12.62
N ILE A 122 3.41 2.38 11.31
CA ILE A 122 3.03 3.46 10.39
C ILE A 122 2.00 2.87 9.43
N ASN A 123 0.93 3.60 9.15
CA ASN A 123 -0.14 3.16 8.24
C ASN A 123 -0.78 4.37 7.54
N GLU A 124 0.07 5.19 6.93
CA GLU A 124 -0.32 6.50 6.41
C GLU A 124 0.20 6.76 4.99
N MET A 125 -0.41 7.74 4.33
CA MET A 125 0.06 8.25 3.05
C MET A 125 1.23 9.20 3.30
N THR A 126 2.45 8.77 3.00
CA THR A 126 3.67 9.53 3.27
C THR A 126 4.60 9.54 2.06
N THR A 127 5.48 10.54 1.99
CA THR A 127 6.56 10.61 1.00
C THR A 127 7.85 9.98 1.50
N LEU A 128 7.85 9.42 2.72
CA LEU A 128 9.04 8.89 3.41
C LEU A 128 10.20 9.91 3.41
N GLY A 129 9.88 11.21 3.54
CA GLY A 129 10.88 12.28 3.48
C GLY A 129 11.49 12.49 2.08
N ASN A 130 10.65 12.43 1.04
CA ASN A 130 11.04 12.51 -0.38
C ASN A 130 11.85 11.32 -0.93
N PHE A 131 11.80 10.18 -0.24
CA PHE A 131 12.46 8.95 -0.66
C PHE A 131 12.13 8.56 -2.11
N TYR A 132 10.89 8.79 -2.52
CA TYR A 132 10.40 8.54 -3.88
C TYR A 132 10.18 9.83 -4.70
N ARG A 133 11.18 10.73 -4.72
CA ARG A 133 11.14 11.97 -5.52
C ARG A 133 9.86 12.80 -5.27
N GLY A 134 9.40 12.86 -4.01
CA GLY A 134 8.24 13.64 -3.59
C GLY A 134 6.87 13.06 -3.94
N ARG A 135 6.80 11.83 -4.47
CA ARG A 135 5.51 11.14 -4.67
C ARG A 135 5.02 10.56 -3.33
N GLN A 136 3.72 10.72 -3.07
CA GLN A 136 3.03 10.15 -1.91
C GLN A 136 2.71 8.67 -2.18
N PHE A 137 3.13 7.79 -1.26
CA PHE A 137 2.82 6.38 -1.28
C PHE A 137 2.10 5.99 0.01
N TYR A 138 1.22 4.99 -0.09
CA TYR A 138 0.65 4.37 1.09
C TYR A 138 1.70 3.43 1.69
N VAL A 139 2.18 3.76 2.88
CA VAL A 139 3.29 3.02 3.52
C VAL A 139 2.80 2.38 4.79
N VAL A 140 3.08 1.09 4.92
CA VAL A 140 2.91 0.36 6.17
C VAL A 140 4.28 -0.05 6.67
N ALA A 141 4.60 0.32 7.90
CA ALA A 141 5.83 -0.11 8.57
C ALA A 141 5.47 -0.73 9.91
N LEU A 142 6.11 -1.86 10.20
CA LEU A 142 5.91 -2.63 11.42
C LEU A 142 7.28 -3.01 12.00
N PRO A 143 7.47 -2.95 13.33
CA PRO A 143 8.65 -3.50 13.96
C PRO A 143 8.70 -5.02 13.74
N ILE A 144 9.91 -5.54 13.63
CA ILE A 144 10.16 -6.99 13.64
C ILE A 144 10.34 -7.35 15.12
N THR A 145 9.49 -8.25 15.62
CA THR A 145 9.50 -8.78 16.98
C THR A 145 9.92 -10.23 17.00
#